data_AF-A0A175RTU2-F1
#
_entry.id   AF-A0A175RTU2-F1
#
_cell.length_a   1.000
_cell.length_b   1.000
_cell.length_c   1.000
_cell.angle_alpha   90.00
_cell.angle_beta   90.00
_cell.angle_gamma   90.00
#
_symmetry.space_group_name_H-M   'P 1'
#
loop_
_entity.id
_entity.type
_entity.pdbx_description
1 polymer ?
#
loop_
_entity_poly.entity_id
_entity_poly.type
_entity_poly.pdbx_seq_one_letter_code
_entity_poly.pdbx_strand_id
1 'polypeptide(L)'
;MSKLTPAQEDAADRAERLMSMSKAAALMGRDRNTLAAWAAKGMPIARKGESGSSHLVDLKEVILWREEQVRREERTRFPGAGEDGLGEGMGGRMSPSDLLKLENLKLTRLKVGQAAEILVERSIPEMAEERAYGILRQAIMALPERLTREMAGFPEEKKLIWRQKAQGWCREALKQSAKVIADAMGTVPTRPDDAV
;
A
#
# COMPACT_ATOMS: atom_id res chain seq x y z
N MET A 1 47.36 25.25 7.63
CA MET A 1 46.45 24.10 7.42
C MET A 1 46.30 23.91 5.92
N SER A 2 47.07 22.99 5.33
CA SER A 2 46.96 22.67 3.89
C SER A 2 45.59 22.07 3.62
N LYS A 3 44.80 22.71 2.74
CA LYS A 3 43.56 22.14 2.23
C LYS A 3 43.91 20.96 1.34
N LEU A 4 43.32 19.80 1.63
CA LEU A 4 43.40 18.63 0.75
C LEU A 4 42.75 18.99 -0.59
N THR A 5 43.31 18.47 -1.67
CA THR A 5 42.69 18.61 -3.00
C THR A 5 41.46 17.72 -3.09
N PRO A 6 40.44 18.04 -3.91
CA PRO A 6 39.20 17.24 -4.02
C PRO A 6 39.46 15.76 -4.35
N ALA A 7 40.52 15.47 -5.13
CA ALA A 7 40.94 14.09 -5.41
C ALA A 7 41.49 13.34 -4.19
N GLN A 8 42.10 14.05 -3.23
CA GLN A 8 42.59 13.48 -1.98
C GLN A 8 41.48 13.28 -0.96
N GLU A 9 40.49 14.18 -0.95
CA GLU A 9 39.26 14.03 -0.15
C GLU A 9 38.45 12.81 -0.63
N ASP A 10 38.24 12.67 -1.94
CA ASP A 10 37.55 11.50 -2.51
C ASP A 10 38.27 10.17 -2.23
N ALA A 11 39.61 10.18 -2.22
CA ALA A 11 40.41 9.01 -1.89
C ALA A 11 40.33 8.64 -0.40
N ALA A 12 40.31 9.64 0.49
CA ALA A 12 40.12 9.44 1.93
C ALA A 12 38.72 8.87 2.23
N ASP A 13 37.68 9.48 1.64
CA ASP A 13 36.30 8.99 1.76
C ASP A 13 36.15 7.55 1.24
N ARG A 14 36.87 7.21 0.16
CA ARG A 14 36.86 5.84 -0.38
C ARG A 14 37.49 4.86 0.59
N ALA A 15 38.58 5.23 1.26
CA ALA A 15 39.22 4.40 2.27
C ALA A 15 38.29 4.10 3.46
N GLU A 16 37.48 5.08 3.87
CA GLU A 16 36.50 4.90 4.97
C GLU A 16 35.32 4.00 4.57
N ARG A 17 34.92 4.02 3.29
CA ARG A 17 33.79 3.23 2.75
C ARG A 17 34.18 1.81 2.33
N LEU A 18 35.47 1.50 2.24
CA LEU A 18 36.00 0.18 1.90
C LEU A 18 35.86 -0.77 3.07
N MET A 19 35.04 -1.81 2.90
CA MET A 19 34.76 -2.75 3.98
C MET A 19 34.59 -4.18 3.47
N SER A 20 34.71 -5.14 4.38
CA SER A 20 34.44 -6.54 4.07
C SER A 20 32.96 -6.76 3.75
N MET A 21 32.66 -7.75 2.91
CA MET A 21 31.27 -8.12 2.59
C MET A 21 30.41 -8.39 3.84
N SER A 22 30.98 -8.99 4.89
CA SER A 22 30.25 -9.26 6.13
C SER A 22 29.82 -7.96 6.84
N LYS A 23 30.71 -6.96 6.87
CA LYS A 23 30.41 -5.66 7.47
C LYS A 23 29.42 -4.85 6.62
N ALA A 24 29.58 -4.89 5.29
CA ALA A 24 28.63 -4.27 4.37
C ALA A 24 27.22 -4.89 4.50
N ALA A 25 27.13 -6.21 4.61
CA ALA A 25 25.86 -6.92 4.80
C ALA A 25 25.14 -6.46 6.08
N ALA A 26 25.88 -6.36 7.19
CA ALA A 26 25.33 -5.88 8.46
C ALA A 26 24.79 -4.44 8.37
N LEU A 27 25.55 -3.52 7.75
CA LEU A 27 25.11 -2.12 7.57
C LEU A 27 23.89 -2.00 6.66
N MET A 28 23.78 -2.86 5.65
CA MET A 28 22.64 -2.89 4.74
C MET A 28 21.43 -3.64 5.30
N GLY A 29 21.53 -4.25 6.49
CA GLY A 29 20.48 -5.11 7.06
C GLY A 29 20.20 -6.35 6.20
N ARG A 30 21.23 -6.94 5.58
CA ARG A 30 21.12 -8.10 4.68
C ARG A 30 22.02 -9.24 5.14
N ASP A 31 21.73 -10.44 4.62
CA ASP A 31 22.59 -11.60 4.83
C ASP A 31 23.82 -11.56 3.89
N ARG A 32 24.95 -12.09 4.37
CA ARG A 32 26.19 -12.22 3.59
C ARG A 32 25.97 -13.02 2.30
N ASN A 33 25.12 -14.05 2.33
CA ASN A 33 24.80 -14.84 1.15
C ASN A 33 24.06 -14.01 0.09
N THR A 34 23.29 -13.00 0.50
CA THR A 34 22.64 -12.07 -0.43
C THR A 34 23.68 -11.25 -1.20
N LEU A 35 24.69 -10.72 -0.51
CA LEU A 35 25.77 -9.99 -1.17
C LEU A 35 26.62 -10.92 -2.06
N ALA A 36 26.81 -12.19 -1.68
CA ALA A 36 27.48 -13.18 -2.53
C ALA A 36 26.68 -13.47 -3.81
N ALA A 37 25.35 -13.58 -3.72
CA ALA A 37 24.48 -13.70 -4.87
C ALA A 37 24.52 -12.45 -5.77
N TRP A 38 24.66 -11.25 -5.19
CA TRP A 38 24.85 -10.01 -5.96
C TRP A 38 26.22 -9.93 -6.63
N ALA A 39 27.29 -10.39 -5.97
CA ALA A 39 28.61 -10.53 -6.58
C ALA A 39 28.56 -11.40 -7.84
N ALA A 40 27.81 -12.52 -7.81
CA ALA A 40 27.60 -13.36 -8.99
C ALA A 40 26.80 -12.66 -10.11
N LYS A 41 25.98 -11.66 -9.79
CA LYS A 41 25.21 -10.83 -10.73
C LYS A 41 25.98 -9.60 -11.23
N GLY A 42 27.25 -9.45 -10.87
CA GLY A 42 28.10 -8.33 -11.31
C GLY A 42 28.07 -7.11 -10.39
N MET A 43 27.83 -7.29 -9.09
CA MET A 43 28.04 -6.23 -8.10
C MET A 43 29.51 -5.78 -8.07
N PRO A 44 29.79 -4.46 -7.96
CA PRO A 44 31.15 -3.95 -7.91
C PRO A 44 31.90 -4.46 -6.67
N ILE A 45 33.12 -4.96 -6.91
CA ILE A 45 34.05 -5.44 -5.87
C ILE A 45 35.34 -4.64 -6.04
N ALA A 46 35.67 -3.83 -5.02
CA ALA A 46 36.84 -2.96 -5.07
C ALA A 46 38.16 -3.75 -4.95
N ARG A 47 38.18 -4.82 -4.13
CA ARG A 47 39.31 -5.75 -4.08
C ARG A 47 38.79 -7.18 -3.97
N LYS A 48 39.06 -7.97 -5.01
CA LYS A 48 38.77 -9.41 -4.98
C LYS A 48 39.75 -10.07 -4.02
N GLY A 49 39.25 -10.73 -2.98
CA GLY A 49 40.09 -11.56 -2.13
C GLY A 49 40.63 -12.76 -2.90
N GLU A 50 41.89 -13.10 -2.69
CA GLU A 50 42.47 -14.41 -3.02
C GLU A 50 42.13 -15.44 -1.93
N SER A 51 42.37 -16.72 -2.21
CA SER A 51 42.01 -17.86 -1.36
C SER A 51 42.28 -17.59 0.13
N GLY A 52 41.20 -17.48 0.93
CA GLY A 52 41.24 -17.21 2.38
C GLY A 52 41.06 -15.76 2.82
N SER A 53 41.06 -14.78 1.90
CA SER A 53 40.84 -13.36 2.20
C SER A 53 39.43 -12.89 1.84
N SER A 54 38.87 -12.00 2.68
CA SER A 54 37.52 -11.46 2.45
C SER A 54 37.50 -10.42 1.32
N HIS A 55 36.53 -10.52 0.42
CA HIS A 55 36.31 -9.50 -0.61
C HIS A 55 35.99 -8.15 0.04
N LEU A 56 36.65 -7.11 -0.45
CA LEU A 56 36.36 -5.73 -0.05
C LEU A 56 35.45 -5.09 -1.07
N VAL A 57 34.42 -4.43 -0.56
CA VAL A 57 33.40 -3.71 -1.32
C VAL A 57 33.38 -2.25 -0.86
N ASP A 58 33.17 -1.35 -1.81
CA ASP A 58 32.84 0.04 -1.52
C ASP A 58 31.31 0.13 -1.38
N LEU A 59 30.84 0.52 -0.19
CA LEU A 59 29.41 0.59 0.09
C LEU A 59 28.66 1.54 -0.85
N LYS A 60 29.28 2.64 -1.28
CA LYS A 60 28.64 3.61 -2.18
C LYS A 60 28.39 2.98 -3.55
N GLU A 61 29.40 2.30 -4.10
CA GLU A 61 29.29 1.64 -5.41
C GLU A 61 28.25 0.52 -5.38
N VAL A 62 28.18 -0.24 -4.28
CA VAL A 62 27.18 -1.31 -4.10
C VAL A 62 25.75 -0.75 -4.07
N ILE A 63 25.51 0.37 -3.38
CA ILE A 63 24.19 1.01 -3.32
C ILE A 63 23.78 1.53 -4.69
N LEU A 64 24.67 2.26 -5.38
CA LEU A 64 24.41 2.78 -6.72
C LEU A 64 24.11 1.66 -7.72
N TRP A 65 24.87 0.57 -7.66
CA TRP A 65 24.61 -0.61 -8.46
C TRP A 65 23.24 -1.22 -8.15
N ARG A 66 22.86 -1.30 -6.86
CA ARG A 66 21.57 -1.88 -6.46
C ARG A 66 20.40 -1.04 -6.94
N GLU A 67 20.48 0.28 -6.82
CA GLU A 67 19.47 1.20 -7.34
C GLU A 67 19.29 1.05 -8.86
N GLU A 68 20.39 0.91 -9.59
CA GLU A 68 20.33 0.66 -11.04
C GLU A 68 19.72 -0.69 -11.37
N GLN A 69 20.02 -1.75 -10.61
CA GLN A 69 19.36 -3.04 -10.79
C GLN A 69 17.85 -2.96 -10.50
N VAL A 70 17.45 -2.23 -9.46
CA VAL A 70 16.03 -2.00 -9.15
C VAL A 70 15.36 -1.22 -10.28
N ARG A 71 15.99 -0.15 -10.79
CA ARG A 71 15.48 0.59 -11.97
C ARG A 71 15.34 -0.30 -13.20
N ARG A 72 16.27 -1.22 -13.44
CA ARG A 72 16.18 -2.19 -14.55
C ARG A 72 15.09 -3.22 -14.32
N GLU A 73 14.94 -3.74 -13.11
CA GLU A 73 13.85 -4.65 -12.72
C GLU A 73 12.49 -3.95 -12.88
N GLU A 74 12.38 -2.67 -12.54
CA GLU A 74 11.18 -1.86 -12.77
C GLU A 74 10.93 -1.61 -14.26
N ARG A 75 11.96 -1.21 -15.01
CA ARG A 75 11.86 -0.98 -16.48
C ARG A 75 11.48 -2.24 -17.25
N THR A 76 11.93 -3.41 -16.80
CA THR A 76 11.57 -4.71 -17.41
C THR A 76 10.19 -5.18 -16.98
N ARG A 77 9.76 -4.89 -15.75
CA ARG A 77 8.41 -5.15 -15.26
C ARG A 77 7.35 -4.24 -15.90
N PHE A 78 7.75 -3.06 -16.38
CA PHE A 78 6.92 -2.10 -17.09
C PHE A 78 7.55 -1.71 -18.44
N PRO A 79 7.47 -2.57 -19.48
CA PRO A 79 8.02 -2.28 -20.79
C PRO A 79 7.17 -1.21 -21.49
N GLY A 80 7.50 0.06 -21.26
CA GLY A 80 6.78 1.19 -21.84
C GLY A 80 7.19 2.59 -21.39
N ALA A 81 8.12 2.73 -20.44
CA ALA A 81 8.71 4.03 -20.10
C ALA A 81 9.88 4.34 -21.04
N GLY A 82 9.55 4.60 -22.30
CA GLY A 82 10.48 5.17 -23.29
C GLY A 82 10.88 6.59 -22.89
N GLU A 83 12.15 6.85 -23.09
CA GLU A 83 12.93 8.02 -22.74
C GLU A 83 12.64 9.17 -23.72
N ASP A 84 11.50 9.85 -23.52
CA ASP A 84 11.20 11.19 -24.05
C ASP A 84 9.93 11.69 -23.34
N GLY A 85 10.10 12.36 -22.20
CA GLY A 85 8.96 12.80 -21.38
C GLY A 85 9.39 13.60 -20.16
N LEU A 86 10.29 14.57 -20.34
CA LEU A 86 10.35 15.70 -19.43
C LEU A 86 9.04 16.48 -19.60
N GLY A 87 8.17 16.43 -18.59
CA GLY A 87 7.03 17.33 -18.47
C GLY A 87 5.70 16.59 -18.34
N GLU A 88 5.05 16.84 -17.20
CA GLU A 88 3.59 16.84 -17.05
C GLU A 88 2.79 15.58 -17.45
N GLY A 89 2.40 14.79 -16.44
CA GLY A 89 1.29 13.84 -16.55
C GLY A 89 1.41 12.68 -15.55
N MET A 90 0.92 12.71 -14.30
CA MET A 90 -0.37 13.23 -13.84
C MET A 90 -1.46 13.04 -14.90
N GLY A 91 -1.85 11.80 -15.20
CA GLY A 91 -2.99 11.59 -16.11
C GLY A 91 -3.19 10.18 -16.69
N GLY A 92 -2.26 9.24 -16.48
CA GLY A 92 -2.47 7.86 -16.88
C GLY A 92 -3.57 7.22 -16.04
N ARG A 93 -4.79 7.14 -16.58
CA ARG A 93 -5.94 6.43 -16.00
C ARG A 93 -5.47 5.12 -15.36
N MET A 94 -5.40 5.08 -14.02
CA MET A 94 -5.11 3.85 -13.31
C MET A 94 -6.13 2.80 -13.79
N SER A 95 -5.63 1.62 -14.15
CA SER A 95 -6.54 0.52 -14.49
C SER A 95 -7.44 0.24 -13.27
N PRO A 96 -8.71 -0.15 -13.46
CA PRO A 96 -9.58 -0.51 -12.35
C PRO A 96 -8.97 -1.55 -11.40
N SER A 97 -8.13 -2.45 -11.93
CA SER A 97 -7.37 -3.43 -11.14
C SER A 97 -6.26 -2.81 -10.30
N ASP A 98 -5.60 -1.75 -10.75
CA ASP A 98 -4.52 -1.10 -10.00
C ASP A 98 -5.08 -0.20 -8.90
N LEU A 99 -6.26 0.41 -9.13
CA LEU A 99 -7.03 1.10 -8.10
C LEU A 99 -7.42 0.15 -6.95
N LEU A 100 -7.94 -1.04 -7.29
CA LEU A 100 -8.30 -2.07 -6.29
C LEU A 100 -7.09 -2.54 -5.49
N LYS A 101 -5.93 -2.73 -6.14
CA LYS A 101 -4.69 -3.12 -5.44
C LYS A 101 -4.20 -2.01 -4.50
N LEU A 102 -4.28 -0.75 -4.93
CA LEU A 102 -3.93 0.40 -4.09
C LEU A 102 -4.85 0.52 -2.88
N GLU A 103 -6.16 0.35 -3.06
CA GLU A 103 -7.11 0.32 -1.94
C GLU A 103 -6.83 -0.84 -0.98
N ASN A 104 -6.56 -2.03 -1.50
CA ASN A 104 -6.22 -3.20 -0.66
C ASN A 104 -4.90 -3.01 0.09
N LEU A 105 -3.90 -2.37 -0.51
CA LEU A 105 -2.64 -2.03 0.16
C LEU A 105 -2.87 -1.01 1.29
N LYS A 106 -3.74 -0.02 1.07
CA LYS A 106 -4.13 0.95 2.11
C LYS A 106 -4.83 0.26 3.29
N LEU A 107 -5.77 -0.66 3.01
CA LEU A 107 -6.44 -1.47 4.04
C LEU A 107 -5.47 -2.39 4.78
N THR A 108 -4.48 -2.94 4.10
CA THR A 108 -3.46 -3.78 4.72
C THR A 108 -2.56 -2.95 5.64
N ARG A 109 -2.18 -1.74 5.23
CA ARG A 109 -1.44 -0.79 6.08
C ARG A 109 -2.24 -0.38 7.31
N LEU A 110 -3.55 -0.16 7.19
CA LEU A 110 -4.43 0.07 8.34
C LEU A 110 -4.40 -1.09 9.33
N LYS A 111 -4.52 -2.33 8.86
CA LYS A 111 -4.48 -3.52 9.75
C LYS A 111 -3.15 -3.66 10.48
N VAL A 112 -2.04 -3.38 9.79
CA VAL A 112 -0.70 -3.38 10.41
C VAL A 112 -0.56 -2.22 11.40
N GLY A 113 -1.06 -1.03 11.07
CA GLY A 113 -1.08 0.13 11.95
C GLY A 113 -1.92 -0.10 13.21
N GLN A 114 -3.09 -0.73 13.08
CA GLN A 114 -3.94 -1.11 14.20
C GLN A 114 -3.24 -2.12 15.13
N ALA A 115 -2.56 -3.12 14.57
CA ALA A 115 -1.79 -4.10 15.36
C ALA A 115 -0.55 -3.50 16.05
N ALA A 116 -0.02 -2.41 15.49
CA ALA A 116 1.15 -1.70 16.03
C ALA A 116 0.77 -0.45 16.86
N GLU A 117 -0.51 -0.20 17.10
CA GLU A 117 -1.04 1.00 17.79
C GLU A 117 -0.54 2.32 17.19
N ILE A 118 -0.25 2.33 15.88
CA ILE A 118 0.19 3.52 15.16
C ILE A 118 -1.05 4.33 14.75
N LEU A 119 -0.97 5.65 14.89
CA LEU A 119 -2.02 6.57 14.44
C LEU A 119 -2.22 6.41 12.93
N VAL A 120 -3.42 6.00 12.51
CA VAL A 120 -3.74 5.84 11.08
C VAL A 120 -4.76 6.89 10.63
N GLU A 121 -4.66 7.24 9.36
CA GLU A 121 -5.56 8.20 8.73
C GLU A 121 -7.03 7.71 8.76
N ARG A 122 -7.89 8.54 9.37
CA ARG A 122 -9.31 8.25 9.59
C ARG A 122 -10.15 8.21 8.30
N SER A 123 -9.72 8.88 7.24
CA SER A 123 -10.43 8.95 5.96
C SER A 123 -10.66 7.58 5.32
N ILE A 124 -9.71 6.66 5.49
CA ILE A 124 -9.74 5.34 4.85
C ILE A 124 -10.82 4.42 5.45
N PRO A 125 -10.91 4.21 6.78
CA PRO A 125 -12.00 3.45 7.36
C PRO A 125 -13.37 4.11 7.12
N GLU A 126 -13.48 5.43 7.14
CA GLU A 126 -14.73 6.14 6.85
C GLU A 126 -15.21 5.88 5.42
N MET A 127 -14.32 5.99 4.42
CA MET A 127 -14.66 5.64 3.03
C MET A 127 -15.07 4.17 2.87
N ALA A 128 -14.43 3.26 3.60
CA ALA A 128 -14.78 1.84 3.56
C ALA A 128 -16.17 1.58 4.18
N GLU A 129 -16.49 2.27 5.27
CA GLU A 129 -17.78 2.23 5.95
C GLU A 129 -18.90 2.81 5.08
N GLU A 130 -18.70 3.98 4.44
CA GLU A 130 -19.63 4.55 3.49
C GLU A 130 -19.94 3.59 2.33
N ARG A 131 -18.90 2.93 1.78
CA ARG A 131 -19.07 1.93 0.72
C ARG A 131 -19.87 0.72 1.21
N ALA A 132 -19.59 0.24 2.42
CA ALA A 132 -20.32 -0.88 3.02
C ALA A 132 -21.81 -0.54 3.21
N TYR A 133 -22.13 0.66 3.71
CA TYR A 133 -23.51 1.12 3.84
C TYR A 133 -24.20 1.30 2.50
N GLY A 134 -23.48 1.78 1.48
CA GLY A 134 -23.98 1.84 0.10
C GLY A 134 -24.42 0.47 -0.42
N ILE A 135 -23.56 -0.55 -0.23
CA ILE A 135 -23.85 -1.94 -0.65
C ILE A 135 -25.05 -2.50 0.13
N LEU A 136 -25.09 -2.32 1.45
CA LEU A 136 -26.22 -2.77 2.28
C LEU A 136 -27.54 -2.14 1.85
N ARG A 137 -27.56 -0.83 1.58
CA ARG A 137 -28.74 -0.12 1.09
C ARG A 137 -29.22 -0.69 -0.24
N GLN A 138 -28.33 -0.90 -1.20
CA GLN A 138 -28.67 -1.49 -2.49
C GLN A 138 -29.23 -2.90 -2.34
N ALA A 139 -28.58 -3.74 -1.51
CA ALA A 139 -29.02 -5.11 -1.26
C ALA A 139 -30.41 -5.17 -0.62
N ILE A 140 -30.67 -4.35 0.41
CA ILE A 140 -31.97 -4.24 1.08
C ILE A 140 -33.05 -3.77 0.10
N MET A 141 -32.77 -2.72 -0.67
CA MET A 141 -33.74 -2.17 -1.63
C MET A 141 -34.05 -3.11 -2.81
N ALA A 142 -33.18 -4.08 -3.10
CA ALA A 142 -33.43 -5.11 -4.11
C ALA A 142 -34.31 -6.27 -3.61
N LEU A 143 -34.51 -6.43 -2.30
CA LEU A 143 -35.29 -7.53 -1.72
C LEU A 143 -36.73 -7.61 -2.25
N PRO A 144 -37.50 -6.51 -2.40
CA PRO A 144 -38.87 -6.59 -2.93
C PRO A 144 -38.93 -7.17 -4.34
N GLU A 145 -37.93 -6.90 -5.17
CA GLU A 145 -37.85 -7.42 -6.54
C GLU A 145 -37.43 -8.89 -6.57
N ARG A 146 -36.56 -9.32 -5.66
CA ARG A 146 -36.22 -10.74 -5.48
C ARG A 146 -37.43 -11.54 -5.00
N LEU A 147 -38.14 -11.01 -4.00
CA LEU A 147 -39.36 -11.63 -3.46
C LEU A 147 -40.40 -11.82 -4.56
N THR A 148 -40.71 -10.77 -5.34
CA THR A 148 -41.70 -10.88 -6.43
C THR A 148 -41.29 -11.87 -7.52
N ARG A 149 -39.99 -12.02 -7.78
CA ARG A 149 -39.45 -13.02 -8.73
C ARG A 149 -39.65 -14.45 -8.22
N GLU A 150 -39.41 -14.70 -6.94
CA GLU A 150 -39.60 -16.02 -6.32
C GLU A 150 -41.06 -16.43 -6.23
N MET A 151 -41.98 -15.45 -6.22
CA MET A 151 -43.43 -15.68 -6.21
C MET A 151 -44.02 -15.95 -7.61
N ALA A 152 -43.25 -16.56 -8.51
CA ALA A 152 -43.75 -16.99 -9.80
C ALA A 152 -44.99 -17.89 -9.65
N GLY A 153 -46.04 -17.63 -10.44
CA GLY A 153 -47.31 -18.38 -10.38
C GLY A 153 -48.41 -17.77 -9.49
N PHE A 154 -48.12 -16.76 -8.67
CA PHE A 154 -49.16 -16.04 -7.93
C PHE A 154 -49.88 -14.98 -8.81
N PRO A 155 -51.14 -14.61 -8.49
CA PRO A 155 -51.83 -13.50 -9.16
C PRO A 155 -51.07 -12.18 -9.04
N GLU A 156 -51.01 -11.42 -10.13
CA GLU A 156 -50.22 -10.17 -10.22
C GLU A 156 -50.65 -9.12 -9.19
N GLU A 157 -51.94 -9.03 -8.87
CA GLU A 157 -52.44 -8.09 -7.85
C GLU A 157 -51.83 -8.37 -6.47
N LYS A 158 -51.71 -9.64 -6.08
CA LYS A 158 -51.10 -10.03 -4.80
C LYS A 158 -49.61 -9.74 -4.79
N LYS A 159 -48.91 -10.02 -5.89
CA LYS A 159 -47.49 -9.67 -6.05
C LYS A 159 -47.25 -8.18 -5.89
N LEU A 160 -48.10 -7.33 -6.48
CA LEU A 160 -47.97 -5.87 -6.37
C LEU A 160 -48.15 -5.40 -4.93
N ILE A 161 -49.17 -5.90 -4.22
CA ILE A 161 -49.43 -5.57 -2.80
C ILE A 161 -48.24 -5.97 -1.93
N TRP A 162 -47.70 -7.18 -2.13
CA TRP A 162 -46.55 -7.65 -1.37
C TRP A 162 -45.28 -6.87 -1.69
N ARG A 163 -45.05 -6.51 -2.96
CA ARG A 163 -43.93 -5.64 -3.36
C ARG A 163 -43.99 -4.31 -2.63
N GLN A 164 -45.16 -3.66 -2.61
CA GLN A 164 -45.36 -2.38 -1.93
C GLN A 164 -45.12 -2.50 -0.42
N LYS A 165 -45.65 -3.56 0.22
CA LYS A 165 -45.42 -3.82 1.65
C LYS A 165 -43.94 -4.05 1.96
N ALA A 166 -43.27 -4.92 1.20
CA ALA A 166 -41.85 -5.20 1.36
C ALA A 166 -40.99 -3.95 1.17
N GLN A 167 -41.33 -3.11 0.18
CA GLN A 167 -40.65 -1.83 -0.03
C GLN A 167 -40.85 -0.87 1.15
N GLY A 168 -42.05 -0.83 1.74
CA GLY A 168 -42.34 -0.09 2.96
C GLY A 168 -41.46 -0.53 4.13
N TRP A 169 -41.38 -1.85 4.38
CA TRP A 169 -40.54 -2.41 5.45
C TRP A 169 -39.05 -2.14 5.22
N CYS A 170 -38.55 -2.27 3.99
CA CYS A 170 -37.16 -1.97 3.67
C CYS A 170 -36.81 -0.50 3.93
N ARG A 171 -37.69 0.43 3.55
CA ARG A 171 -37.50 1.86 3.80
C ARG A 171 -37.53 2.20 5.29
N GLU A 172 -38.47 1.62 6.03
CA GLU A 172 -38.58 1.84 7.47
C GLU A 172 -37.35 1.28 8.21
N ALA A 173 -36.90 0.08 7.85
CA ALA A 173 -35.68 -0.51 8.42
C ALA A 173 -34.43 0.36 8.16
N LEU A 174 -34.28 0.88 6.94
CA LEU A 174 -33.18 1.80 6.62
C LEU A 174 -33.27 3.11 7.41
N LYS A 175 -34.48 3.65 7.61
CA LYS A 175 -34.72 4.86 8.41
C LYS A 175 -34.35 4.63 9.89
N GLN A 176 -34.75 3.49 10.45
CA GLN A 176 -34.40 3.11 11.82
C GLN A 176 -32.91 2.89 11.99
N SER A 177 -32.26 2.21 11.04
CA SER A 177 -30.81 2.03 11.04
C SER A 177 -30.07 3.38 10.99
N ALA A 178 -30.50 4.30 10.11
CA ALA A 178 -29.91 5.63 10.03
C ALA A 178 -30.08 6.43 11.33
N LYS A 179 -31.22 6.29 12.02
CA LYS A 179 -31.45 6.90 13.33
C LYS A 179 -30.47 6.35 14.38
N VAL A 180 -30.34 5.02 14.48
CA VAL A 180 -29.43 4.38 15.44
C VAL A 180 -27.97 4.80 15.20
N ILE A 181 -27.55 4.91 13.93
CA ILE A 181 -26.21 5.39 13.58
C ILE A 181 -26.03 6.85 14.00
N ALA A 182 -27.01 7.72 13.70
CA ALA A 182 -26.96 9.13 14.11
C ALA A 182 -26.89 9.29 15.63
N ASP A 183 -27.68 8.52 16.38
CA ASP A 183 -27.69 8.53 17.85
C ASP A 183 -26.32 8.07 18.40
N ALA A 184 -25.72 7.03 17.81
CA ALA A 184 -24.39 6.54 18.19
C ALA A 184 -23.26 7.54 17.87
N MET A 185 -23.35 8.25 16.75
CA MET A 185 -22.35 9.27 16.38
C MET A 185 -22.52 10.56 17.19
N GLY A 186 -23.73 10.88 17.65
CA GLY A 186 -24.00 12.03 18.52
C GLY A 186 -23.61 11.82 19.98
N THR A 187 -23.34 10.57 20.39
CA THR A 187 -23.03 10.19 21.78
C THR A 187 -21.55 9.91 22.02
N VAL A 188 -20.64 10.38 21.15
CA VAL A 188 -19.19 10.24 21.37
C VAL A 188 -18.83 10.77 22.76
N PRO A 189 -18.44 9.90 23.72
CA PRO A 189 -18.04 10.35 25.03
C PRO A 189 -16.73 11.11 24.86
N THR A 190 -16.75 12.42 25.10
CA THR A 190 -15.53 13.21 25.28
C THR A 190 -14.69 12.52 26.34
N ARG A 191 -13.48 12.13 25.98
CA ARG A 191 -12.54 11.47 26.88
C ARG A 191 -12.36 12.40 28.11
N PRO A 192 -12.49 11.89 29.35
CA PRO A 192 -12.42 12.73 30.55
C PRO A 192 -11.04 13.38 30.78
N ASP A 193 -10.03 13.05 29.97
CA ASP A 193 -8.64 13.50 30.13
C ASP A 193 -8.32 14.81 29.39
N ASP A 194 -9.24 15.38 28.60
CA ASP A 194 -9.00 16.62 27.83
C ASP A 194 -9.27 17.91 28.65
N ALA A 195 -9.41 17.79 29.97
CA ALA A 195 -9.59 18.91 30.90
C ALA A 195 -8.38 19.03 31.85
N VAL A 196 -7.21 19.38 31.30
CA VAL A 196 -6.08 19.97 32.05
C VAL A 196 -5.46 21.10 31.23
#